data_AF-A0A2G5XI42-F1
#
_entry.id   AF-A0A2G5XI42-F1
#
_cell.length_a   1.000
_cell.length_b   1.000
_cell.length_c   1.000
_cell.angle_alpha   90.00
_cell.angle_beta   90.00
_cell.angle_gamma   90.00
#
_symmetry.space_group_name_H-M   'P 1'
#
loop_
_entity.id
_entity.type
_entity.pdbx_description
1 polymer ?
#
loop_
_entity_poly.entity_id
_entity_poly.type
_entity_poly.pdbx_seq_one_letter_code
_entity_poly.pdbx_strand_id
1 'polypeptide(L)' 'MQKQKKNTRDVLQYLALFIVLGSQVVRLILYITEVAYTIPENLLNLWMYIGWGAAIALLLVSYLFPKKEQST' A
#
# COMPACT_ATOMS: atom_id res chain seq x y z
N MET A 1 18.69 16.16 -18.64
CA MET A 1 17.73 15.32 -17.89
C MET A 1 18.15 15.27 -16.43
N GLN A 2 17.61 16.17 -15.59
CA GLN A 2 17.93 16.16 -14.16
C GLN A 2 17.29 14.93 -13.53
N LYS A 3 18.10 14.01 -13.01
CA LYS A 3 17.64 12.90 -12.18
C LYS A 3 16.95 13.51 -10.96
N GLN A 4 15.61 13.59 -10.99
CA GLN A 4 14.82 13.89 -9.80
C GLN A 4 15.22 12.87 -8.74
N LYS A 5 15.94 13.33 -7.71
CA LYS A 5 16.35 12.52 -6.57
C LYS A 5 15.05 12.09 -5.89
N LYS A 6 14.56 10.90 -6.25
CA LYS A 6 13.23 10.39 -5.86
C LYS A 6 13.12 10.54 -4.34
N ASN A 7 12.24 11.42 -3.88
CA ASN A 7 12.14 11.72 -2.47
C ASN A 7 11.71 10.44 -1.74
N THR A 8 12.42 10.11 -0.66
CA THR A 8 12.13 8.92 0.16
C THR A 8 10.66 8.89 0.57
N ARG A 9 10.07 10.05 0.90
CA ARG A 9 8.64 10.19 1.16
C ARG A 9 7.76 9.72 0.00
N ASP A 10 8.06 10.16 -1.22
CA ASP A 10 7.28 9.77 -2.40
C ASP A 10 7.39 8.25 -2.61
N VAL A 11 8.58 7.66 -2.42
CA VAL A 11 8.77 6.21 -2.50
C VAL A 11 7.93 5.46 -1.47
N LEU A 12 7.94 5.88 -0.20
CA LEU A 12 7.13 5.25 0.85
C LEU A 12 5.62 5.41 0.59
N GLN A 13 5.18 6.57 0.08
CA GLN A 13 3.78 6.81 -0.26
C GLN A 13 3.33 5.94 -1.44
N TYR A 14 4.15 5.80 -2.48
CA TYR A 14 3.88 4.87 -3.58
C TYR A 14 3.87 3.41 -3.10
N LEU A 15 4.75 3.04 -2.17
CA LEU A 15 4.76 1.70 -1.59
C LEU A 15 3.46 1.42 -0.81
N ALA A 16 3.01 2.38 0.00
CA ALA A 16 1.74 2.27 0.73
C ALA A 16 0.55 2.15 -0.23
N LEU A 17 0.50 2.98 -1.28
CA LEU A 17 -0.52 2.88 -2.32
C LEU A 17 -0.49 1.52 -3.03
N PHE A 18 0.70 1.00 -3.33
CA PHE A 18 0.87 -0.32 -3.94
C PHE A 18 0.33 -1.43 -3.03
N ILE A 19 0.56 -1.37 -1.73
CA ILE A 19 0.02 -2.35 -0.77
C ILE A 19 -1.51 -2.29 -0.74
N VAL A 20 -2.09 -1.08 -0.66
CA VAL A 20 -3.56 -0.91 -0.64
C VAL A 20 -4.18 -1.43 -1.93
N LEU A 21 -3.71 -0.96 -3.09
CA LEU A 21 -4.25 -1.37 -4.38
C LEU A 21 -3.99 -2.86 -4.67
N GLY A 22 -2.79 -3.34 -4.37
CA GLY A 22 -2.42 -4.75 -4.50
C GLY A 22 -3.33 -5.66 -3.68
N SER A 23 -3.66 -5.27 -2.44
CA SER A 23 -4.60 -6.03 -1.61
C SER A 23 -5.99 -6.16 -2.24
N GLN A 24 -6.49 -5.10 -2.89
CA GLN A 24 -7.78 -5.13 -3.57
C GLN A 24 -7.74 -5.96 -4.84
N VAL A 25 -6.64 -5.91 -5.60
CA VAL A 25 -6.44 -6.74 -6.79
C VAL A 25 -6.41 -8.23 -6.41
N VAL A 26 -5.66 -8.59 -5.37
CA VAL A 26 -5.63 -9.99 -4.88
C VAL A 26 -7.01 -10.44 -4.43
N ARG A 27 -7.73 -9.59 -3.68
CA ARG A 27 -9.11 -9.89 -3.25
C ARG A 27 -10.03 -10.10 -4.45
N LEU A 28 -9.96 -9.23 -5.46
CA LEU A 28 -10.74 -9.35 -6.68
C LEU A 28 -10.44 -10.66 -7.43
N ILE A 29 -9.15 -11.01 -7.57
CA ILE A 29 -8.73 -12.27 -8.20
C ILE A 29 -9.31 -13.47 -7.43
N LEU A 30 -9.23 -13.46 -6.09
CA LEU A 30 -9.78 -14.54 -5.26
C LEU A 30 -11.29 -14.70 -5.41
N TYR A 31 -12.04 -13.60 -5.59
CA TYR A 31 -13.47 -13.67 -5.89
C TYR A 31 -13.75 -14.18 -7.30
N ILE A 32 -12.99 -13.73 -8.30
CA ILE A 32 -13.14 -14.18 -9.70
C ILE A 32 -12.85 -15.68 -9.83
N THR A 33 -11.86 -16.19 -9.10
CA THR A 33 -11.52 -17.62 -9.10
C THR A 33 -12.37 -18.45 -8.15
N GLU A 34 -13.37 -17.84 -7.49
CA GLU A 34 -14.24 -18.45 -6.48
C GLU A 34 -13.51 -19.01 -5.23
N VAL A 35 -12.18 -18.88 -5.17
CA VAL A 35 -11.36 -19.30 -4.03
C VAL A 35 -11.71 -18.49 -2.77
N ALA A 36 -12.17 -17.25 -2.93
CA ALA A 36 -12.64 -16.44 -1.80
C ALA A 36 -13.79 -17.13 -1.03
N TYR A 37 -14.62 -17.94 -1.68
CA TYR A 37 -15.74 -18.64 -1.04
C TYR A 37 -15.31 -19.88 -0.26
N THR A 38 -14.10 -20.40 -0.52
CA THR A 38 -13.53 -21.53 0.23
C THR A 38 -12.74 -21.08 1.46
N ILE A 39 -12.43 -19.79 1.56
CA ILE A 39 -11.71 -19.18 2.66
C ILE A 39 -12.71 -18.51 3.62
N PRO A 40 -12.59 -18.70 4.94
CA PRO A 40 -13.44 -18.01 5.91
C PRO A 40 -13.32 -16.49 5.74
N GLU A 41 -14.46 -15.79 5.66
CA GLU A 41 -14.51 -14.33 5.49
C GLU A 41 -13.69 -13.60 6.55
N ASN A 42 -13.69 -14.10 7.79
CA ASN A 42 -12.91 -13.55 8.90
C ASN A 42 -11.40 -13.54 8.59
N LEU A 43 -10.89 -14.58 7.94
CA LEU A 43 -9.48 -14.69 7.58
C LEU A 43 -9.13 -13.70 6.46
N LEU A 44 -10.03 -13.58 5.48
CA LEU A 44 -9.87 -12.70 4.32
C LEU A 44 -9.93 -11.22 4.74
N ASN A 45 -10.84 -10.88 5.66
CA ASN A 45 -10.94 -9.55 6.25
C ASN A 45 -9.75 -9.23 7.16
N LEU A 46 -9.31 -10.18 7.98
CA LEU A 46 -8.12 -10.01 8.83
C LEU A 46 -6.87 -9.69 7.98
N TRP A 47 -6.68 -10.42 6.87
CA TRP A 47 -5.60 -10.16 5.93
C TRP A 47 -5.67 -8.75 5.32
N MET A 48 -6.86 -8.30 4.92
CA MET A 48 -7.03 -6.92 4.45
C MET A 48 -6.67 -5.90 5.52
N TYR A 49 -7.15 -6.08 6.76
CA TYR A 49 -6.89 -5.13 7.85
C TYR A 49 -5.41 -5.06 8.20
N ILE A 50 -4.69 -6.18 8.17
CA ILE A 50 -3.23 -6.18 8.35
C ILE A 50 -2.54 -5.41 7.21
N GLY A 51 -2.93 -5.67 5.96
CA GLY A 51 -2.37 -4.97 4.80
C GLY A 51 -2.61 -3.47 4.83
N TRP A 52 -3.83 -3.05 5.20
CA TRP A 52 -4.19 -1.65 5.33
C TRP A 52 -3.52 -0.99 6.52
N GLY A 53 -3.43 -1.68 7.67
CA GLY A 53 -2.71 -1.21 8.84
C GLY A 53 -1.23 -0.97 8.54
N ALA A 54 -0.59 -1.89 7.81
CA ALA A 54 0.79 -1.72 7.35
C ALA A 54 0.94 -0.53 6.40
N ALA A 55 0.00 -0.33 5.47
CA ALA A 55 0.02 0.82 4.57
C ALA A 55 -0.15 2.15 5.31
N ILE A 56 -1.04 2.23 6.30
CA ILE A 56 -1.22 3.41 7.14
C ILE A 56 0.05 3.68 7.96
N ALA A 57 0.65 2.66 8.56
CA ALA A 57 1.91 2.80 9.27
C ALA A 57 3.04 3.32 8.35
N LEU A 58 3.15 2.79 7.13
CA LEU A 58 4.08 3.25 6.11
C LEU A 58 3.82 4.71 5.71
N LEU A 59 2.56 5.12 5.57
CA LEU A 59 2.20 6.51 5.29
C LEU A 59 2.63 7.41 6.44
N LEU A 60 2.32 7.05 7.70
CA LEU A 60 2.72 7.83 8.87
C LEU A 60 4.25 7.95 8.97
N VAL A 61 4.98 6.86 8.76
CA VAL A 61 6.45 6.86 8.72
C VAL A 61 6.96 7.72 7.56
N SER A 62 6.26 7.76 6.42
CA SER A 62 6.64 8.63 5.30
C SER A 62 6.64 10.11 5.68
N TYR A 63 5.77 10.54 6.60
CA TYR A 63 5.72 11.93 7.07
C TYR A 63 6.91 12.30 7.96
N LEU A 64 7.60 11.33 8.57
CA LEU A 64 8.85 11.56 9.29
C LEU A 64 10.01 11.91 8.34
N PHE A 65 9.86 11.64 7.03
CA PHE A 65 10.82 12.03 6.01
C PHE A 65 10.30 13.27 5.27
N PRO A 66 10.79 14.48 5.59
CA PRO A 66 10.32 15.69 4.93
C PRO A 66 10.59 15.60 3.41
N LYS A 67 9.61 16.07 2.60
CA LYS A 67 9.90 16.33 1.18
C LYS A 67 10.99 17.38 1.19
N LYS A 68 12.14 17.07 0.58
CA LYS A 68 13.13 18.11 0.32
C LYS A 68 12.45 19.13 -0.57
N GLU A 69 12.28 20.34 -0.06
CA GLU A 69 11.81 21.47 -0.85
C GLU A 69 12.71 21.52 -2.08
N GLN A 70 12.12 21.30 -3.26
CA GLN A 70 12.75 21.76 -4.48
C GLN A 70 12.69 23.27 -4.37
N SER A 71 13.77 23.86 -3.85
CA SER A 71 13.96 25.30 -3.90
C SER A 71 13.78 25.71 -5.36
N THR A 72 12.93 26.71 -5.52
CA THR A 72 12.47 27.37 -6.74
C THR A 72 13.56 27.56 -7.79
#